data_AF-A0AAN6M7G7-F1
#
_entry.id   AF-A0AAN6M7G7-F1
#
_cell.length_a   1.000
_cell.length_b   1.000
_cell.length_c   1.000
_cell.angle_alpha   90.00
_cell.angle_beta   90.00
_cell.angle_gamma   90.00
#
_symmetry.space_group_name_H-M   'P 1'
#
loop_
_entity.id
_entity.type
_entity.pdbx_description
1 polymer ?
#
loop_
_entity_poly.entity_id
_entity_poly.type
_entity_poly.pdbx_seq_one_letter_code
_entity_poly.pdbx_strand_id
1 'polypeptide(L)'
;MPWTQPSPPEWEPQLTEHLGPSSNVALLRTIVRAVGQPVNNPSDNGRAASSLPSMDVQAAAPARESNSAFLRRPAITEPIRGRQQRRPVEPFALPPQDEADDLLRQYFATVNLMVPCIHEDSFRAMYRRARSVGFRAVRRSWLGVLNMVFAIATNVQTPISPSLERATRSDMYFERAVELARPEILGRLSLELVQLFLLVEIYLQGTTYSSLAWTFH
;
A
#
# COMPACT_ATOMS: atom_id res chain seq x y z
N MET A 1 -56.43 -25.95 -3.67
CA MET A 1 -55.74 -24.66 -3.88
C MET A 1 -54.36 -24.75 -3.23
N PRO A 2 -53.27 -24.80 -4.01
CA PRO A 2 -51.91 -24.80 -3.47
C PRO A 2 -51.35 -23.36 -3.41
N TRP A 3 -50.71 -23.03 -2.29
CA TRP A 3 -50.02 -21.76 -2.05
C TRP A 3 -48.71 -21.71 -2.86
N THR A 4 -48.57 -20.75 -3.77
CA THR A 4 -47.32 -20.43 -4.46
C THR A 4 -46.49 -19.46 -3.63
N GLN A 5 -45.23 -19.81 -3.35
CA GLN A 5 -44.24 -18.92 -2.73
C GLN A 5 -43.99 -17.69 -3.63
N PRO A 6 -43.86 -16.47 -3.08
CA PRO A 6 -43.50 -15.31 -3.87
C PRO A 6 -42.00 -15.31 -4.20
N SER A 7 -41.68 -15.05 -5.47
CA SER A 7 -40.32 -14.77 -5.95
C SER A 7 -39.73 -13.55 -5.23
N PRO A 8 -38.41 -13.54 -4.93
CA PRO A 8 -37.79 -12.40 -4.27
C PRO A 8 -37.72 -11.18 -5.22
N PRO A 9 -37.78 -9.95 -4.68
CA PRO A 9 -37.82 -8.72 -5.49
C PRO A 9 -36.46 -8.41 -6.14
N GLU A 10 -36.53 -7.96 -7.39
CA GLU A 10 -35.45 -7.85 -8.38
C GLU A 10 -34.64 -6.54 -8.28
N TRP A 11 -34.47 -5.97 -7.09
CA TRP A 11 -33.78 -4.66 -6.94
C TRP A 11 -32.66 -4.62 -5.91
N GLU A 12 -32.12 -5.75 -5.45
CA GLU A 12 -30.81 -5.70 -4.79
C GLU A 12 -29.76 -5.24 -5.82
N PRO A 13 -29.08 -4.10 -5.63
CA PRO A 13 -27.90 -3.79 -6.42
C PRO A 13 -26.89 -4.87 -6.07
N GLN A 14 -26.67 -5.80 -7.00
CA GLN A 14 -25.55 -6.71 -6.96
C GLN A 14 -24.29 -5.83 -7.02
N LEU A 15 -23.80 -5.43 -5.85
CA LEU A 15 -22.47 -4.88 -5.64
C LEU A 15 -21.48 -6.00 -6.01
N THR A 16 -21.35 -6.23 -7.30
CA THR A 16 -20.24 -6.95 -7.88
C THR A 16 -19.08 -6.00 -7.76
N GLU A 17 -18.46 -6.00 -6.56
CA GLU A 17 -17.15 -5.41 -6.35
C GLU A 17 -16.24 -5.97 -7.43
N HIS A 18 -16.00 -5.14 -8.44
CA HIS A 18 -15.19 -5.51 -9.59
C HIS A 18 -13.73 -5.40 -9.17
N LEU A 19 -13.26 -6.44 -8.49
CA LEU A 19 -11.85 -6.60 -8.15
C LEU A 19 -11.09 -6.78 -9.48
N GLY A 20 -10.32 -5.74 -9.85
CA GLY A 20 -9.54 -5.74 -11.07
C GLY A 20 -8.54 -6.91 -11.15
N PRO A 21 -8.00 -7.20 -12.34
CA PRO A 21 -7.18 -8.39 -12.61
C PRO A 21 -5.89 -8.50 -11.77
N SER A 22 -5.47 -7.45 -11.05
CA SER A 22 -4.31 -7.45 -10.15
C SER A 22 -4.63 -7.75 -8.68
N SER A 23 -5.89 -8.00 -8.31
CA SER A 23 -6.30 -8.22 -6.91
C SER A 23 -5.84 -9.59 -6.36
N ASN A 24 -5.52 -9.65 -5.06
CA ASN A 24 -5.21 -10.88 -4.33
C ASN A 24 -6.31 -11.95 -4.50
N VAL A 25 -7.58 -11.54 -4.64
CA VAL A 25 -8.69 -12.46 -4.88
C VAL A 25 -8.65 -13.06 -6.30
N ALA A 26 -8.26 -12.27 -7.32
CA ALA A 26 -8.10 -12.76 -8.68
C ALA A 26 -6.92 -13.76 -8.77
N LEU A 27 -5.81 -13.46 -8.07
CA LEU A 27 -4.67 -14.36 -7.93
C LEU A 27 -5.08 -15.68 -7.26
N LEU A 28 -5.75 -15.62 -6.11
CA LEU A 28 -6.21 -16.80 -5.39
C LEU A 28 -7.19 -17.65 -6.22
N ARG A 29 -8.12 -17.02 -6.95
CA ARG A 29 -9.02 -17.72 -7.89
C ARG A 29 -8.25 -18.44 -8.99
N THR A 30 -7.16 -17.85 -9.49
CA THR A 30 -6.31 -18.47 -10.52
C THR A 30 -5.56 -19.68 -9.96
N ILE A 31 -5.00 -19.55 -8.76
CA ILE A 31 -4.31 -20.65 -8.06
C ILE A 31 -5.29 -21.80 -7.79
N VAL A 32 -6.48 -21.50 -7.27
CA VAL A 32 -7.50 -22.51 -6.96
C VAL A 32 -7.97 -23.24 -8.23
N ARG A 33 -8.12 -22.54 -9.36
CA ARG A 33 -8.47 -23.20 -10.65
C ARG A 33 -7.35 -24.08 -11.16
N ALA A 34 -6.10 -23.68 -11.01
CA ALA A 34 -4.94 -24.46 -11.45
C ALA A 34 -4.75 -25.72 -10.58
N VAL A 35 -4.98 -25.62 -9.26
CA VAL A 35 -4.84 -26.73 -8.31
C VAL A 35 -6.05 -27.66 -8.31
N GLY A 36 -7.24 -27.13 -8.63
CA GLY A 36 -8.49 -27.90 -8.71
C GLY A 36 -8.68 -28.69 -10.00
N GLN A 37 -7.74 -28.66 -10.94
CA GLN A 37 -7.76 -29.54 -12.12
C GLN A 37 -7.22 -30.91 -11.70
N PRO A 38 -8.06 -31.96 -11.56
CA PRO A 38 -7.56 -33.30 -11.42
C PRO A 38 -6.80 -33.65 -12.69
N VAL A 39 -5.54 -34.07 -12.57
CA VAL A 39 -4.79 -34.72 -13.64
C VAL A 39 -5.49 -36.06 -13.93
N ASN A 40 -6.53 -36.03 -14.74
CA ASN A 40 -7.13 -37.22 -15.31
C ASN A 40 -6.31 -37.61 -16.53
N ASN A 41 -5.37 -38.53 -16.31
CA ASN A 41 -4.76 -39.28 -17.40
C ASN A 41 -5.66 -40.48 -17.73
N PRO A 42 -6.16 -40.55 -18.97
CA PRO A 42 -6.07 -41.83 -19.66
C PRO A 42 -5.54 -41.67 -21.07
N SER A 43 -4.53 -42.47 -21.37
CA SER A 43 -4.09 -42.84 -22.71
C SER A 43 -5.28 -43.29 -23.57
N ASP A 44 -5.50 -42.71 -24.75
CA ASP A 44 -5.43 -43.38 -26.06
C ASP A 44 -5.75 -42.41 -27.23
N ASN A 45 -5.25 -42.78 -28.39
CA ASN A 45 -5.24 -42.15 -29.71
C ASN A 45 -6.52 -41.45 -30.19
N GLY A 46 -6.33 -40.38 -30.99
CA GLY A 46 -7.30 -40.01 -32.02
C GLY A 46 -7.33 -38.53 -32.38
N ARG A 47 -6.79 -38.19 -33.55
CA ARG A 47 -6.82 -36.90 -34.26
C ARG A 47 -8.12 -36.08 -34.09
N ALA A 48 -7.98 -34.78 -33.81
CA ALA A 48 -8.60 -33.70 -34.59
C ALA A 48 -8.00 -32.33 -34.20
N ALA A 49 -7.61 -31.57 -35.23
CA ALA A 49 -7.02 -30.25 -35.15
C ALA A 49 -8.06 -29.17 -34.76
N SER A 50 -7.64 -28.10 -34.08
CA SER A 50 -7.41 -26.80 -34.71
C SER A 50 -7.16 -25.65 -33.71
N SER A 51 -6.08 -24.91 -34.00
CA SER A 51 -5.84 -23.48 -33.78
C SER A 51 -5.88 -22.89 -32.36
N LEU A 52 -4.68 -22.64 -31.81
CA LEU A 52 -4.38 -21.49 -30.94
C LEU A 52 -3.12 -20.77 -31.47
N PRO A 53 -3.01 -19.44 -31.33
CA PRO A 53 -1.95 -18.66 -31.95
C PRO A 53 -0.61 -18.85 -31.22
N SER A 54 0.45 -19.05 -31.99
CA SER A 54 1.84 -18.99 -31.54
C SER A 54 2.14 -17.60 -30.97
N MET A 55 2.45 -17.53 -29.68
CA MET A 55 3.14 -16.37 -29.12
C MET A 55 4.54 -16.83 -28.76
N ASP A 56 5.50 -16.38 -29.55
CA ASP A 56 6.93 -16.66 -29.38
C ASP A 56 7.37 -16.29 -27.96
N VAL A 57 7.73 -17.30 -27.16
CA VAL A 57 8.48 -17.09 -25.93
C VAL A 57 9.94 -16.89 -26.32
N GLN A 58 10.25 -15.67 -26.75
CA GLN A 58 11.64 -15.23 -26.83
C GLN A 58 12.16 -15.19 -25.39
N ALA A 59 13.09 -16.10 -25.09
CA ALA A 59 13.78 -16.20 -23.82
C ALA A 59 14.54 -14.90 -23.53
N ALA A 60 13.86 -13.94 -22.90
CA ALA A 60 14.51 -12.82 -22.25
C ALA A 60 14.97 -13.30 -20.87
N ALA A 61 16.28 -13.26 -20.67
CA ALA A 61 16.95 -13.49 -19.39
C ALA A 61 16.21 -12.76 -18.25
N PRO A 62 16.19 -13.31 -17.01
CA PRO A 62 15.51 -12.65 -15.90
C PRO A 62 16.24 -11.36 -15.57
N ALA A 63 15.76 -10.25 -16.13
CA ALA A 63 16.02 -8.93 -15.59
C ALA A 63 15.48 -8.95 -14.15
N ARG A 64 16.33 -8.57 -13.19
CA ARG A 64 15.97 -8.32 -11.79
C ARG A 64 14.83 -7.30 -11.74
N GLU A 65 13.59 -7.76 -11.85
CA GLU A 65 12.42 -6.95 -11.61
C GLU A 65 12.42 -6.58 -10.12
N SER A 66 12.51 -5.27 -9.88
CA SER A 66 12.57 -4.72 -8.54
C SER A 66 11.20 -4.87 -7.88
N ASN A 67 11.09 -5.83 -6.95
CA ASN A 67 9.91 -6.16 -6.11
C ASN A 67 9.41 -5.03 -5.19
N SER A 68 9.79 -3.77 -5.47
CA SER A 68 9.18 -2.55 -4.93
C SER A 68 7.69 -2.40 -5.24
N ALA A 69 7.11 -3.30 -6.05
CA ALA A 69 5.70 -3.31 -6.42
C ALA A 69 4.75 -3.31 -5.22
N PHE A 70 5.11 -3.96 -4.10
CA PHE A 70 4.27 -4.02 -2.88
C PHE A 70 4.04 -2.66 -2.21
N LEU A 71 4.98 -1.72 -2.33
CA LEU A 71 4.88 -0.38 -1.72
C LEU A 71 4.57 0.70 -2.76
N ARG A 72 4.33 0.29 -4.00
CA ARG A 72 4.04 1.20 -5.11
C ARG A 72 2.54 1.46 -5.15
N ARG A 73 2.13 2.67 -4.79
CA ARG A 73 0.74 3.11 -4.93
C ARG A 73 0.29 2.90 -6.38
N PRO A 74 -0.81 2.18 -6.66
CA PRO A 74 -1.32 2.05 -8.01
C PRO A 74 -1.78 3.43 -8.47
N ALA A 75 -1.19 3.93 -9.55
CA ALA A 75 -1.65 5.14 -10.20
C ALA A 75 -2.99 4.82 -10.86
N ILE A 76 -4.08 5.39 -10.34
CA ILE A 76 -5.33 5.50 -11.09
C ILE A 76 -5.00 6.32 -12.34
N THR A 77 -5.45 5.86 -13.50
CA THR A 77 -5.14 6.32 -14.85
C THR A 77 -5.33 7.84 -15.04
N GLU A 78 -4.38 8.64 -14.59
CA GLU A 78 -4.24 10.04 -14.97
C GLU A 78 -3.49 10.10 -16.30
N PRO A 79 -3.99 10.85 -17.30
CA PRO A 79 -3.35 10.94 -18.61
C PRO A 79 -1.93 11.50 -18.46
N ILE A 80 -1.03 10.98 -19.29
CA ILE A 80 0.40 11.28 -19.38
C ILE A 80 0.61 12.79 -19.58
N ARG A 81 0.59 13.57 -18.50
CA ARG A 81 1.07 14.96 -18.48
C ARG A 81 2.17 15.05 -17.44
N GLY A 82 3.39 14.99 -17.96
CA GLY A 82 4.60 15.25 -17.20
C GLY A 82 5.01 14.06 -16.34
N ARG A 83 5.81 13.17 -16.91
CA ARG A 83 6.90 12.53 -16.16
C ARG A 83 7.85 13.65 -15.72
N GLN A 84 7.39 14.53 -14.81
CA GLN A 84 8.27 15.42 -14.08
C GLN A 84 9.31 14.50 -13.46
N GLN A 85 10.58 14.77 -13.74
CA GLN A 85 11.69 14.09 -13.11
C GLN A 85 11.45 14.18 -11.60
N ARG A 86 10.89 13.11 -11.02
CA ARG A 86 10.61 13.02 -9.59
C ARG A 86 11.99 13.18 -8.95
N ARG A 87 12.24 14.36 -8.37
CA ARG A 87 13.54 14.66 -7.77
C ARG A 87 13.85 13.51 -6.79
N PRO A 88 15.10 13.03 -6.72
CA PRO A 88 15.46 12.01 -5.75
C PRO A 88 15.04 12.49 -4.37
N VAL A 89 14.12 11.77 -3.73
CA VAL A 89 13.67 12.08 -2.38
C VAL A 89 14.83 11.77 -1.44
N GLU A 90 15.32 12.79 -0.72
CA GLU A 90 16.34 12.59 0.31
C GLU A 90 15.67 11.87 1.50
N PRO A 91 16.02 10.59 1.79
CA PRO A 91 15.26 9.76 2.75
C PRO A 91 15.51 10.12 4.21
N PHE A 92 16.59 10.85 4.52
CA PHE A 92 17.03 11.19 5.87
C PHE A 92 16.63 12.62 6.28
N ALA A 93 16.07 13.39 5.35
CA ALA A 93 15.60 14.73 5.56
C ALA A 93 14.34 14.71 6.44
N LEU A 94 14.33 15.62 7.40
CA LEU A 94 13.25 15.76 8.37
C LEU A 94 12.79 17.22 8.37
N PRO A 95 11.54 17.48 8.79
CA PRO A 95 11.06 18.85 8.91
C PRO A 95 11.83 19.63 9.98
N PRO A 96 11.67 20.96 10.00
CA PRO A 96 12.08 21.78 11.14
C PRO A 96 11.58 21.18 12.46
N GLN A 97 12.35 21.39 13.53
CA GLN A 97 12.08 20.74 14.81
C GLN A 97 10.66 21.00 15.32
N ASP A 98 10.21 22.25 15.28
CA ASP A 98 8.90 22.62 15.83
C ASP A 98 7.77 21.90 15.08
N GLU A 99 7.88 21.81 13.75
CA GLU A 99 6.95 21.05 12.91
C GLU A 99 7.02 19.54 13.21
N ALA A 100 8.21 18.98 13.40
CA ALA A 100 8.38 17.57 13.75
C ALA A 100 7.73 17.23 15.11
N ASP A 101 7.94 18.09 16.10
CA ASP A 101 7.38 17.95 17.45
C ASP A 101 5.85 18.06 17.42
N ASP A 102 5.31 18.97 16.59
CA ASP A 102 3.88 19.12 16.35
C ASP A 102 3.23 17.89 15.72
N LEU A 103 3.84 17.37 14.65
CA LEU A 103 3.36 16.17 13.96
C LEU A 103 3.39 14.95 14.88
N LEU A 104 4.44 14.80 15.70
CA LEU A 104 4.52 13.74 16.71
C LEU A 104 3.39 13.85 17.73
N ARG A 105 3.16 15.05 18.28
CA ARG A 105 2.06 15.29 19.23
C ARG A 105 0.72 14.91 18.64
N GLN A 106 0.46 15.35 17.41
CA GLN A 106 -0.80 15.06 16.75
C GLN A 106 -0.99 13.56 16.48
N TYR A 107 0.03 12.86 15.99
CA TYR A 107 -0.06 11.42 15.74
C TYR A 107 -0.46 10.64 17.00
N PHE A 108 0.23 10.91 18.11
CA PHE A 108 -0.04 10.22 19.38
C PHE A 108 -1.41 10.59 19.97
N ALA A 109 -1.89 11.81 19.74
CA ALA A 109 -3.22 12.27 20.16
C ALA A 109 -4.37 11.82 19.23
N THR A 110 -4.09 11.17 18.10
CA THR A 110 -5.11 10.79 17.12
C THR A 110 -5.01 9.32 16.72
N VAL A 111 -4.15 8.99 15.76
CA VAL A 111 -4.08 7.65 15.15
C VAL A 111 -3.57 6.61 16.13
N ASN A 112 -2.62 6.96 16.99
CA ASN A 112 -2.09 5.99 17.97
C ASN A 112 -3.13 5.59 19.03
N LEU A 113 -4.21 6.38 19.21
CA LEU A 113 -5.33 6.00 20.08
C LEU A 113 -6.21 4.91 19.43
N MET A 114 -6.31 4.91 18.10
CA MET A 114 -7.08 3.93 17.35
C MET A 114 -6.27 2.66 17.07
N VAL A 115 -4.97 2.82 16.78
CA VAL A 115 -4.05 1.71 16.50
C VAL A 115 -2.78 1.89 17.34
N PRO A 116 -2.77 1.42 18.60
CA PRO A 116 -1.65 1.58 19.51
C PRO A 116 -0.53 0.58 19.19
N CYS A 117 0.17 0.77 18.06
CA CYS A 117 1.30 -0.05 17.67
C CYS A 117 2.66 0.55 18.08
N ILE A 118 2.68 1.80 18.55
CA ILE A 118 3.88 2.52 19.00
C ILE A 118 3.72 2.96 20.45
N HIS A 119 4.73 2.63 21.28
CA HIS A 119 4.83 3.14 22.64
C HIS A 119 5.40 4.57 22.63
N GLU A 120 4.58 5.55 23.06
CA GLU A 120 4.89 6.98 22.94
C GLU A 120 6.17 7.39 23.64
N ASP A 121 6.33 7.05 24.92
CA ASP A 121 7.47 7.51 25.72
C ASP A 121 8.81 7.02 25.15
N SER A 122 8.86 5.73 24.80
CA SER A 122 10.04 5.11 24.19
C SER A 122 10.35 5.73 22.83
N PHE A 123 9.32 6.01 22.03
CA PHE A 123 9.49 6.61 20.71
C PHE A 123 9.98 8.06 20.80
N ARG A 124 9.41 8.87 21.69
CA ARG A 124 9.86 10.25 21.96
C ARG A 124 11.26 10.30 22.55
N ALA A 125 11.62 9.35 23.42
CA ALA A 125 12.97 9.23 23.95
C ALA A 125 13.99 8.92 22.83
N MET A 126 13.65 7.96 21.95
CA MET A 126 14.50 7.64 20.81
C MET A 126 14.60 8.81 19.83
N TYR A 127 13.52 9.53 19.58
CA TYR A 127 13.53 10.75 18.75
C TYR A 127 14.48 11.82 19.32
N ARG A 128 14.40 12.12 20.62
CA ARG A 128 15.32 13.06 21.28
C ARG A 128 16.78 12.61 21.19
N ARG A 129 17.05 11.31 21.34
CA ARG A 129 18.40 10.76 21.17
C ARG A 129 18.88 10.83 19.72
N ALA A 130 18.01 10.52 18.76
CA ALA A 130 18.31 10.59 17.34
C ALA A 130 18.71 12.02 16.92
N ARG A 131 18.08 13.03 17.54
CA ARG A 131 18.44 14.43 17.33
C ARG A 131 19.84 14.79 17.80
N SER A 132 20.30 14.25 18.93
CA SER A 132 21.64 14.58 19.46
C SER A 132 22.75 13.85 18.72
N VAL A 133 22.49 12.63 18.23
CA VAL A 133 23.50 11.77 17.56
C VAL A 133 23.46 11.93 16.03
N GLY A 134 22.35 12.43 15.49
CA GLY A 134 22.08 12.54 14.06
C GLY A 134 21.26 11.36 13.52
N PHE A 135 20.26 11.67 12.70
CA PHE A 135 19.29 10.69 12.21
C PHE A 135 19.86 9.64 11.25
N ARG A 136 20.98 9.95 10.58
CA ARG A 136 21.70 8.98 9.73
C ARG A 136 22.34 7.83 10.53
N ALA A 137 22.58 8.03 11.83
CA ALA A 137 23.14 7.01 12.72
C ALA A 137 22.07 6.06 13.29
N VAL A 138 20.78 6.33 13.06
CA VAL A 138 19.68 5.51 13.54
C VAL A 138 19.32 4.44 12.51
N ARG A 139 18.77 3.31 12.98
CA ARG A 139 18.27 2.24 12.11
C ARG A 139 17.28 2.78 11.08
N ARG A 140 17.42 2.37 9.82
CA ARG A 140 16.58 2.85 8.71
C ARG A 140 15.12 2.47 8.92
N SER A 141 14.83 1.27 9.43
CA SER A 141 13.47 0.87 9.83
C SER A 141 12.82 1.84 10.82
N TRP A 142 13.51 2.21 11.90
CA TRP A 142 12.96 3.17 12.87
C TRP A 142 12.74 4.55 12.25
N LEU A 143 13.67 5.02 11.41
CA LEU A 143 13.51 6.28 10.69
C LEU A 143 12.36 6.21 9.65
N GLY A 144 12.11 5.04 9.09
CA GLY A 144 10.96 4.78 8.23
C GLY A 144 9.65 4.91 9.01
N VAL A 145 9.57 4.33 10.21
CA VAL A 145 8.43 4.50 11.11
C VAL A 145 8.20 5.98 11.44
N LEU A 146 9.26 6.73 11.75
CA LEU A 146 9.16 8.18 12.00
C LEU A 146 8.59 8.95 10.80
N ASN A 147 9.06 8.66 9.58
CA ASN A 147 8.52 9.27 8.38
C ASN A 147 7.04 8.90 8.17
N MET A 148 6.62 7.67 8.43
CA MET A 148 5.19 7.31 8.35
C MET A 148 4.33 8.03 9.38
N VAL A 149 4.84 8.21 10.61
CA VAL A 149 4.18 9.02 11.63
C VAL A 149 3.93 10.44 11.12
N PHE A 150 4.92 11.05 10.47
CA PHE A 150 4.77 12.38 9.84
C PHE A 150 3.79 12.39 8.67
N ALA A 151 3.83 11.37 7.80
CA ALA A 151 2.89 11.24 6.69
C ALA A 151 1.44 11.21 7.19
N ILE A 152 1.16 10.32 8.15
CA ILE A 152 -0.17 10.14 8.72
C ILE A 152 -0.62 11.40 9.46
N ALA A 153 0.21 12.00 10.32
CA ALA A 153 -0.15 13.22 11.04
C ALA A 153 -0.47 14.38 10.10
N THR A 154 0.29 14.53 9.01
CA THR A 154 0.05 15.55 7.98
C THR A 154 -1.31 15.35 7.29
N ASN A 155 -1.72 14.09 7.10
CA ASN A 155 -2.96 13.73 6.41
C ASN A 155 -4.20 13.83 7.32
N VAL A 156 -4.07 13.53 8.61
CA VAL A 156 -5.17 13.49 9.60
C VAL A 156 -5.60 14.89 10.11
N GLN A 157 -4.86 15.95 9.75
CA GLN A 157 -5.02 17.26 10.36
C GLN A 157 -6.33 18.01 10.02
N THR A 158 -7.24 17.49 9.18
CA THR A 158 -8.51 18.18 8.87
C THR A 158 -9.65 17.21 8.50
N PRO A 159 -10.90 17.49 8.94
CA PRO A 159 -12.11 16.73 8.56
C PRO A 159 -12.62 17.00 7.12
N ILE A 160 -11.93 17.86 6.37
CA ILE A 160 -12.17 18.24 4.97
C ILE A 160 -10.97 17.71 4.17
N SER A 161 -11.21 17.32 2.92
CA SER A 161 -10.18 16.81 2.01
C SER A 161 -8.87 17.61 2.11
N PRO A 162 -7.70 16.95 2.20
CA PRO A 162 -6.42 17.61 2.41
C PRO A 162 -6.12 18.55 1.24
N SER A 163 -5.57 19.74 1.53
CA SER A 163 -5.08 20.62 0.47
C SER A 163 -4.01 19.92 -0.36
N LEU A 164 -3.88 20.28 -1.64
CA LEU A 164 -2.88 19.69 -2.56
C LEU A 164 -1.46 19.74 -1.96
N GLU A 165 -1.11 20.84 -1.28
CA GLU A 165 0.17 20.99 -0.61
C GLU A 165 0.38 19.99 0.53
N ARG A 166 -0.66 19.73 1.34
CA ARG A 166 -0.62 18.73 2.42
C ARG A 166 -0.53 17.32 1.88
N ALA A 167 -1.32 16.98 0.86
CA ALA A 167 -1.24 15.68 0.20
C ALA A 167 0.18 15.45 -0.37
N THR A 168 0.75 16.45 -1.02
CA THR A 168 2.13 16.39 -1.55
C THR A 168 3.17 16.20 -0.43
N ARG A 169 3.04 16.93 0.68
CA ARG A 169 3.96 16.84 1.83
C ARG A 169 3.86 15.49 2.54
N SER A 170 2.64 15.01 2.70
CA SER A 170 2.32 13.69 3.23
C SER A 170 2.93 12.58 2.36
N ASP A 171 2.74 12.66 1.04
CA ASP A 171 3.30 11.70 0.08
C ASP A 171 4.83 11.74 0.07
N MET A 172 5.45 12.91 0.25
CA MET A 172 6.91 13.02 0.41
C MET A 172 7.40 12.20 1.61
N TYR A 173 6.75 12.28 2.78
CA TYR A 173 7.13 11.49 3.95
C TYR A 173 6.90 9.98 3.72
N PHE A 174 5.79 9.62 3.08
CA PHE A 174 5.53 8.23 2.68
C PHE A 174 6.64 7.69 1.76
N GLU A 175 7.05 8.46 0.75
CA GLU A 175 8.14 8.09 -0.14
C GLU A 175 9.46 7.88 0.61
N ARG A 176 9.82 8.77 1.54
CA ARG A 176 11.00 8.61 2.40
C ARG A 176 10.95 7.32 3.20
N ALA A 177 9.80 7.01 3.80
CA ALA A 177 9.63 5.79 4.60
C ALA A 177 9.83 4.53 3.74
N VAL A 178 9.24 4.50 2.54
CA VAL A 178 9.40 3.40 1.59
C VAL A 178 10.86 3.24 1.15
N GLU A 179 11.55 4.33 0.81
CA GLU A 179 12.97 4.31 0.45
C GLU A 179 13.84 3.72 1.57
N LEU A 180 13.59 4.11 2.82
CA LEU A 180 14.31 3.59 3.99
C LEU A 180 14.05 2.11 4.23
N ALA A 181 12.84 1.63 3.94
CA ALA A 181 12.44 0.23 4.14
C ALA A 181 12.95 -0.72 3.07
N ARG A 182 13.07 -0.27 1.81
CA ARG A 182 13.50 -1.09 0.65
C ARG A 182 14.66 -2.05 0.92
N PRO A 183 15.80 -1.61 1.49
CA PRO A 183 16.92 -2.52 1.74
C PRO A 183 16.64 -3.58 2.81
N GLU A 184 15.67 -3.34 3.71
CA GLU A 184 15.36 -4.23 4.83
C GLU A 184 14.23 -5.22 4.53
N ILE A 185 13.41 -4.99 3.50
CA ILE A 185 12.26 -5.85 3.12
C ILE A 185 12.66 -7.29 2.81
N LEU A 186 13.86 -7.49 2.24
CA LEU A 186 14.41 -8.81 1.91
C LEU A 186 15.25 -9.41 3.04
N GLY A 187 15.41 -8.67 4.15
CA GLY A 187 16.19 -9.07 5.31
C GLY A 187 15.37 -9.71 6.41
N ARG A 188 15.94 -9.74 7.63
CA ARG A 188 15.23 -10.23 8.81
C ARG A 188 14.14 -9.24 9.22
N LEU A 189 12.91 -9.74 9.33
CA LEU A 189 11.79 -8.98 9.87
C LEU A 189 12.12 -8.48 11.29
N SER A 190 11.89 -7.20 11.51
CA SER A 190 12.05 -6.53 12.80
C SER A 190 10.72 -5.96 13.27
N LEU A 191 10.59 -5.69 14.57
CA LEU A 191 9.38 -5.07 15.13
C LEU A 191 9.07 -3.75 14.42
N GLU A 192 10.10 -2.95 14.13
CA GLU A 192 9.95 -1.67 13.47
C GLU A 192 9.44 -1.80 12.04
N LEU A 193 9.80 -2.87 11.32
CA LEU A 193 9.22 -3.13 9.99
C LEU A 193 7.75 -3.54 10.08
N VAL A 194 7.37 -4.32 11.08
CA VAL A 194 5.95 -4.66 11.31
C VAL A 194 5.15 -3.40 11.63
N GLN A 195 5.64 -2.57 12.54
CA GLN A 195 5.05 -1.26 12.84
C GLN A 195 4.95 -0.39 11.59
N LEU A 196 6.00 -0.36 10.76
CA LEU A 196 6.02 0.38 9.51
C LEU A 196 4.94 -0.11 8.54
N PHE A 197 4.83 -1.42 8.32
CA PHE A 197 3.83 -1.97 7.40
C PHE A 197 2.40 -1.69 7.85
N LEU A 198 2.13 -1.79 9.16
CA LEU A 198 0.83 -1.41 9.73
C LEU A 198 0.51 0.06 9.44
N LEU A 199 1.49 0.96 9.62
CA LEU A 199 1.28 2.39 9.34
C LEU A 199 1.11 2.67 7.84
N VAL A 200 1.82 1.96 6.97
CA VAL A 200 1.64 2.04 5.52
C VAL A 200 0.23 1.64 5.13
N GLU A 201 -0.30 0.56 5.69
CA GLU A 201 -1.67 0.12 5.43
C GLU A 201 -2.69 1.18 5.84
N ILE A 202 -2.57 1.71 7.06
CA ILE A 202 -3.44 2.79 7.57
C ILE A 202 -3.39 4.01 6.65
N TYR A 203 -2.18 4.38 6.22
CA TYR A 203 -1.98 5.52 5.31
C TYR A 203 -2.68 5.31 3.95
N LEU A 204 -2.54 4.13 3.36
CA LEU A 204 -3.16 3.81 2.08
C LEU A 204 -4.69 3.76 2.18
N GLN A 205 -5.23 3.21 3.27
CA GLN A 205 -6.67 3.23 3.52
C GLN A 205 -7.19 4.67 3.62
N GLY A 206 -6.57 5.51 4.45
CA GLY A 206 -6.99 6.91 4.62
C GLY A 206 -6.91 7.73 3.33
N THR A 207 -5.87 7.53 2.53
CA THR A 207 -5.73 8.22 1.22
C THR A 207 -6.73 7.73 0.18
N THR A 208 -7.11 6.44 0.21
CA THR A 208 -8.11 5.87 -0.71
C THR A 208 -9.51 6.35 -0.37
N TYR A 209 -9.91 6.34 0.90
CA TYR A 209 -11.22 6.88 1.32
C TYR A 209 -11.36 8.37 1.00
N SER A 210 -10.29 9.16 1.15
CA SER A 210 -10.30 10.58 0.76
C SER A 210 -10.52 10.80 -0.74
N SER A 211 -10.09 9.86 -1.60
CA SER A 211 -10.29 9.97 -3.06
C SER A 211 -11.71 9.61 -3.49
N LEU A 212 -12.37 8.67 -2.79
CA LEU A 212 -13.74 8.26 -3.05
C LEU A 212 -14.78 9.22 -2.46
N ALA A 213 -14.42 10.01 -1.45
CA ALA A 213 -15.32 11.01 -0.86
C ALA A 213 -15.83 12.05 -1.89
N TRP A 214 -15.06 12.30 -2.96
CA TRP A 214 -15.45 13.21 -4.04
C TRP A 214 -16.43 12.62 -5.06
N THR A 215 -16.57 11.29 -5.12
CA THR A 215 -17.47 10.62 -6.09
C THR A 215 -18.89 10.41 -5.59
N PHE A 216 -19.17 10.72 -4.32
CA PHE A 216 -20.49 10.53 -3.69
C PHE A 216 -21.32 11.82 -3.56
N HIS A 217 -20.91 12.92 -4.18
CA HIS A 217 -21.66 14.17 -4.29
C HIS A 217 -22.01 14.47 -5.75
#